data_AF-A0A077ZSP4-F1
#
_entry.id   AF-A0A077ZSP4-F1
#
_cell.length_a   1.000
_cell.length_b   1.000
_cell.length_c   1.000
_cell.angle_alpha   90.00
_cell.angle_beta   90.00
_cell.angle_gamma   90.00
#
_symmetry.space_group_name_H-M   'P 1'
#
loop_
_entity.id
_entity.type
_entity.pdbx_description
1 polymer ?
#
loop_
_entity_poly.entity_id
_entity_poly.type
_entity_poly.pdbx_seq_one_letter_code
_entity_poly.pdbx_strand_id
1 'polypeptide(L)'
;MALIDKYDQIVGSDFSSKVRIAVQSNNVNGQEIIYPPIFEGSSEFKVNGGIAVISNIIITAQPGNNVLITFSTDGIDLEKSSNIKTMEQIGKQNIDFQIDLQLRQCILGEQFTAVGKCLKCQDNSYSLIKMIEPGFCEKCPTSKAKCLGGAEIGPLPGFWRKSNTTKSIEKCFYQPACLGMIPPINNPMGECLFGYKGILCADCQTGYSRDMNFQCKQCPSYWINSVRLISILVGVIVLVVLMVRSTLNGAKDTSNH
;
A
#
# COMPACT_ATOMS: atom_id res chain seq x y z
N MET A 1 11.99 -41.62 9.70
CA MET A 1 11.85 -43.00 9.23
C MET A 1 12.77 -43.90 10.04
N ALA A 2 12.15 -44.76 10.83
CA ALA A 2 12.83 -45.76 11.63
C ALA A 2 12.18 -47.10 11.31
N LEU A 3 12.96 -48.17 11.32
CA LEU A 3 12.43 -49.52 11.36
C LEU A 3 11.97 -49.78 12.79
N ILE A 4 10.69 -50.09 12.94
CA ILE A 4 10.05 -50.33 14.22
C ILE A 4 9.62 -51.80 14.27
N ASP A 5 9.84 -52.47 15.39
CA ASP A 5 9.38 -53.84 15.60
C ASP A 5 7.92 -53.91 16.06
N LYS A 6 7.41 -55.11 16.35
CA LYS A 6 6.03 -55.30 16.82
C LYS A 6 5.76 -54.77 18.24
N TYR A 7 6.78 -54.30 18.95
CA TYR A 7 6.71 -53.75 20.31
C TYR A 7 6.96 -52.24 20.34
N ASP A 8 6.86 -51.58 19.18
CA ASP A 8 7.11 -50.15 18.98
C ASP A 8 8.55 -49.70 19.30
N GLN A 9 9.51 -50.63 19.26
CA GLN A 9 10.92 -50.31 19.48
C GLN A 9 11.64 -49.98 18.17
N ILE A 10 12.47 -48.92 18.18
CA ILE A 10 13.32 -48.58 17.05
C ILE A 10 14.46 -49.59 16.97
N VAL A 11 14.45 -50.41 15.91
CA VAL A 11 15.48 -51.44 15.65
C VAL A 11 16.46 -51.01 14.56
N GLY A 12 16.21 -49.90 13.88
CA GLY A 12 17.11 -49.32 12.90
C GLY A 12 16.67 -47.95 12.42
N SER A 13 17.62 -47.16 11.93
CA SER A 13 17.38 -45.84 11.35
C SER A 13 17.88 -45.80 9.92
N ASP A 14 17.17 -45.05 9.07
CA ASP A 14 17.58 -44.86 7.68
C ASP A 14 18.61 -43.72 7.55
N PHE A 15 19.62 -43.94 6.71
CA PHE A 15 20.72 -42.99 6.45
C PHE A 15 20.95 -42.75 4.95
N SER A 16 20.14 -43.38 4.08
CA SER A 16 20.40 -43.43 2.64
C SER A 16 19.25 -42.91 1.79
N SER A 17 18.02 -43.06 2.25
CA SER A 17 16.85 -42.70 1.45
C SER A 17 16.70 -41.19 1.31
N LYS A 18 15.78 -40.80 0.44
CA LYS A 18 15.49 -39.40 0.12
C LYS A 18 14.01 -39.12 0.28
N VAL A 19 13.71 -37.95 0.82
CA VAL A 19 12.39 -37.34 0.72
C VAL A 19 12.35 -36.47 -0.52
N ARG A 20 11.34 -36.66 -1.36
CA ARG A 20 11.08 -35.89 -2.57
C ARG A 20 9.81 -35.07 -2.40
N ILE A 21 9.78 -33.92 -3.05
CA ILE A 21 8.64 -33.01 -2.99
C ILE A 21 8.13 -32.76 -4.40
N ALA A 22 6.82 -32.92 -4.57
CA ALA A 22 6.09 -32.61 -5.79
C ALA A 22 4.98 -31.60 -5.49
N VAL A 23 4.61 -30.81 -6.49
CA VAL A 23 3.54 -29.82 -6.39
C VAL A 23 2.63 -30.01 -7.58
N GLN A 24 1.33 -30.01 -7.31
CA GLN A 24 0.29 -30.18 -8.29
C GLN A 24 -0.76 -29.11 -8.04
N SER A 25 -1.23 -28.45 -9.09
CA SER A 25 -2.35 -27.52 -8.97
C SER A 25 -3.63 -28.29 -9.23
N ASN A 26 -4.56 -28.24 -8.27
CA ASN A 26 -5.89 -28.81 -8.49
C ASN A 26 -6.71 -27.80 -9.27
N ASN A 27 -7.15 -28.22 -10.45
CA ASN A 27 -7.93 -27.37 -11.33
C ASN A 27 -9.38 -27.34 -10.82
N VAL A 28 -9.70 -26.39 -9.95
CA VAL A 28 -11.01 -26.37 -9.26
C VAL A 28 -12.17 -26.11 -10.23
N ASN A 29 -11.92 -25.47 -11.39
CA ASN A 29 -12.98 -24.99 -12.30
C ASN A 29 -12.77 -25.29 -13.79
N GLY A 30 -11.86 -26.21 -14.16
CA GLY A 30 -11.60 -26.54 -15.58
C GLY A 30 -11.02 -25.37 -16.41
N GLN A 31 -10.48 -24.35 -15.75
CA GLN A 31 -9.77 -23.24 -16.41
C GLN A 31 -8.33 -23.68 -16.69
N GLU A 32 -7.77 -23.38 -17.87
CA GLU A 32 -6.38 -23.71 -18.14
C GLU A 32 -5.45 -23.06 -17.09
N ILE A 33 -4.55 -23.86 -16.52
CA ILE A 33 -3.53 -23.38 -15.58
C ILE A 33 -2.46 -22.68 -16.42
N ILE A 34 -2.57 -21.35 -16.52
CA ILE A 34 -1.64 -20.52 -17.29
C ILE A 34 -0.26 -20.49 -16.60
N TYR A 35 -0.24 -20.54 -15.26
CA TYR A 35 0.98 -20.50 -14.45
C TYR A 35 1.12 -21.81 -13.67
N PRO A 36 1.80 -22.83 -14.24
CA PRO A 36 1.98 -24.11 -13.59
C PRO A 36 2.80 -23.92 -12.30
N PRO A 37 2.56 -24.77 -11.29
CA PRO A 37 3.30 -24.67 -10.06
C PRO A 37 4.76 -25.08 -10.29
N ILE A 38 5.69 -24.22 -9.90
CA ILE A 38 7.13 -24.44 -10.00
C ILE A 38 7.76 -24.45 -8.61
N PHE A 39 8.79 -25.29 -8.48
CA PHE A 39 9.70 -25.28 -7.35
C PHE A 39 10.92 -24.42 -7.67
N GLU A 40 11.26 -23.54 -6.75
CA GLU A 40 12.55 -22.87 -6.71
C GLU A 40 13.34 -23.43 -5.52
N GLY A 41 14.45 -24.12 -5.80
CA GLY A 41 15.30 -24.76 -4.81
C GLY A 41 15.51 -26.25 -5.06
N SER A 42 15.88 -26.97 -4.00
CA SER A 42 16.03 -28.43 -4.05
C SER A 42 14.67 -29.10 -3.84
N SER A 43 14.35 -30.12 -4.64
CA SER A 43 13.17 -30.97 -4.50
C SER A 43 13.48 -32.33 -3.86
N GLU A 44 14.76 -32.65 -3.63
CA GLU A 44 15.22 -33.88 -2.99
C GLU A 44 16.04 -33.58 -1.73
N PHE A 45 15.74 -34.28 -0.64
CA PHE A 45 16.37 -34.10 0.67
C PHE A 45 16.81 -35.46 1.21
N LYS A 46 18.10 -35.60 1.53
CA LYS A 46 18.65 -36.84 2.09
C LYS A 46 18.17 -37.04 3.53
N VAL A 47 17.90 -38.28 3.87
CA VAL A 47 17.55 -38.70 5.22
C VAL A 47 18.83 -39.06 5.96
N ASN A 48 18.96 -38.61 7.21
CA ASN A 48 20.07 -38.93 8.08
C ASN A 48 19.55 -39.30 9.47
N GLY A 49 19.85 -40.51 9.94
CA GLY A 49 19.34 -41.01 11.22
C GLY A 49 17.80 -41.06 11.27
N GLY A 50 17.17 -41.30 10.13
CA GLY A 50 15.72 -41.30 9.97
C GLY A 50 15.10 -39.91 9.89
N ILE A 51 15.87 -38.82 9.88
CA ILE A 51 15.34 -37.46 9.84
C ILE A 51 15.72 -36.81 8.51
N ALA A 52 14.74 -36.19 7.83
CA ALA A 52 14.98 -35.31 6.69
C ALA A 52 14.64 -33.87 7.10
N VAL A 53 15.60 -32.96 6.91
CA VAL A 53 15.39 -31.53 7.17
C VAL A 53 15.10 -30.85 5.85
N ILE A 54 13.90 -30.27 5.76
CA ILE A 54 13.39 -29.61 4.56
C ILE A 54 13.40 -28.11 4.82
N SER A 55 14.15 -27.35 4.03
CA SER A 55 14.34 -25.90 4.23
C SER A 55 14.56 -25.17 2.91
N ASN A 56 14.31 -23.86 2.90
CA ASN A 56 14.53 -22.97 1.75
C ASN A 56 13.76 -23.37 0.49
N ILE A 57 12.51 -23.77 0.66
CA ILE A 57 11.61 -24.09 -0.44
C ILE A 57 10.77 -22.86 -0.77
N ILE A 58 10.75 -22.50 -2.04
CA ILE A 58 9.82 -21.51 -2.57
C ILE A 58 8.95 -22.21 -3.62
N ILE A 59 7.64 -22.09 -3.43
CA ILE A 59 6.63 -22.61 -4.36
C ILE A 59 5.97 -21.42 -5.00
N THR A 60 5.95 -21.42 -6.33
CA THR A 60 5.27 -20.39 -7.11
C THR A 60 4.22 -21.06 -7.97
N ALA A 61 2.99 -20.58 -7.91
CA ALA A 61 1.92 -21.02 -8.81
C ALA A 61 0.93 -19.88 -9.02
N GLN A 62 -0.07 -20.12 -9.86
CA GLN A 62 -1.12 -19.15 -10.14
C GLN A 62 -1.77 -18.59 -8.85
N PRO A 63 -1.76 -17.25 -8.67
CA PRO A 63 -2.39 -16.62 -7.50
C PRO A 63 -3.89 -16.92 -7.43
N GLY A 64 -4.40 -17.20 -6.23
CA GLY A 64 -5.81 -17.51 -5.99
C GLY A 64 -6.19 -18.99 -6.13
N ASN A 65 -5.29 -19.85 -6.60
CA ASN A 65 -5.55 -21.28 -6.80
C ASN A 65 -5.09 -22.13 -5.61
N ASN A 66 -5.66 -23.34 -5.51
CA ASN A 66 -5.21 -24.35 -4.57
C ASN A 66 -4.09 -25.19 -5.17
N VAL A 67 -3.07 -25.46 -4.37
CA VAL A 67 -1.94 -26.32 -4.73
C VAL A 67 -1.81 -27.43 -3.70
N LEU A 68 -1.63 -28.65 -4.20
CA LEU A 68 -1.34 -29.84 -3.41
C LEU A 68 0.17 -30.08 -3.44
N ILE A 69 0.79 -30.04 -2.28
CA ILE A 69 2.20 -30.40 -2.10
C ILE A 69 2.25 -31.83 -1.58
N THR A 70 2.98 -32.68 -2.28
CA THR A 70 3.16 -34.09 -1.94
C THR A 70 4.60 -34.34 -1.55
N PHE A 71 4.79 -34.92 -0.38
CA PHE A 71 6.07 -35.40 0.13
C PHE A 71 6.07 -36.92 0.03
N SER A 72 6.99 -37.46 -0.75
CA SER A 72 7.17 -38.89 -0.94
C SER A 72 8.58 -39.31 -0.54
N THR A 73 8.79 -40.61 -0.28
CA THR A 73 10.07 -41.13 0.17
C THR A 73 10.31 -42.52 -0.38
N ASP A 74 11.56 -42.84 -0.71
CA ASP A 74 11.98 -44.21 -1.06
C ASP A 74 12.49 -45.01 0.15
N GLY A 75 12.40 -44.45 1.36
CA GLY A 75 12.79 -45.13 2.60
C GLY A 75 11.71 -45.99 3.24
N ILE A 76 10.49 -46.00 2.68
CA ILE A 76 9.40 -46.85 3.16
C ILE A 76 9.03 -47.85 2.08
N ASP A 77 9.28 -49.12 2.39
CA ASP A 77 8.93 -50.25 1.54
C ASP A 77 7.43 -50.56 1.66
N LEU A 78 6.66 -50.19 0.65
CA LEU A 78 5.21 -50.37 0.62
C LEU A 78 4.78 -51.82 0.42
N GLU A 79 5.67 -52.72 0.00
CA GLU A 79 5.37 -54.14 -0.20
C GLU A 79 5.41 -54.93 1.12
N LYS A 80 5.93 -54.34 2.20
CA LYS A 80 5.89 -54.97 3.52
C LYS A 80 4.45 -55.13 4.02
N SER A 81 4.12 -56.33 4.50
CA SER A 81 2.78 -56.67 4.99
C SER A 81 2.27 -55.75 6.10
N SER A 82 3.16 -55.19 6.94
CA SER A 82 2.79 -54.20 7.95
C SER A 82 2.29 -52.90 7.32
N ASN A 83 2.97 -52.42 6.28
CA ASN A 83 2.63 -51.18 5.58
C ASN A 83 1.38 -51.35 4.70
N ILE A 84 1.21 -52.51 4.06
CA ILE A 84 -0.01 -52.87 3.32
C ILE A 84 -1.24 -52.79 4.25
N LYS A 85 -1.16 -53.42 5.43
CA LYS A 85 -2.25 -53.36 6.43
C LYS A 85 -2.54 -51.92 6.88
N THR A 86 -1.49 -51.11 7.12
CA THR A 86 -1.68 -49.70 7.45
C THR A 86 -2.37 -48.93 6.32
N MET A 87 -1.97 -49.15 5.07
CA MET A 87 -2.59 -48.54 3.89
C MET A 87 -4.07 -48.92 3.72
N GLU A 88 -4.42 -50.18 3.94
CA GLU A 88 -5.81 -50.66 3.96
C GLU A 88 -6.62 -49.99 5.09
N GLN A 89 -6.04 -49.85 6.29
CA GLN A 89 -6.69 -49.21 7.43
C GLN A 89 -6.97 -47.73 7.21
N ILE A 90 -6.03 -46.99 6.59
CA ILE A 90 -6.19 -45.57 6.28
C ILE A 90 -6.94 -45.32 4.96
N GLY A 91 -7.27 -46.39 4.21
CA GLY A 91 -7.97 -46.30 2.94
C GLY A 91 -7.17 -45.59 1.84
N LYS A 92 -5.84 -45.67 1.85
CA LYS A 92 -4.96 -45.03 0.85
C LYS A 92 -4.10 -46.05 0.11
N GLN A 93 -3.72 -45.74 -1.12
CA GLN A 93 -2.82 -46.57 -1.94
C GLN A 93 -1.34 -46.25 -1.72
N ASN A 94 -1.04 -45.13 -1.07
CA ASN A 94 0.29 -44.74 -0.67
C ASN A 94 0.23 -44.07 0.72
N ILE A 95 1.41 -43.82 1.29
CA ILE A 95 1.60 -43.15 2.58
C ILE A 95 2.28 -41.79 2.39
N ASP A 96 2.12 -41.20 1.20
CA ASP A 96 2.65 -39.88 0.92
C ASP A 96 1.99 -38.85 1.83
N PHE A 97 2.80 -37.92 2.32
CA PHE A 97 2.30 -36.83 3.13
C PHE A 97 1.90 -35.67 2.22
N GLN A 98 0.69 -35.16 2.40
CA GLN A 98 0.11 -34.14 1.52
C GLN A 98 -0.29 -32.90 2.30
N ILE A 99 0.00 -31.73 1.74
CA ILE A 99 -0.43 -30.42 2.24
C ILE A 99 -1.24 -29.73 1.14
N ASP A 100 -2.48 -29.36 1.44
CA ASP A 100 -3.28 -28.48 0.59
C ASP A 100 -3.02 -27.02 1.01
N LEU A 101 -2.60 -26.18 0.06
CA LEU A 101 -2.40 -24.76 0.26
C LEU A 101 -3.30 -23.95 -0.67
N GLN A 102 -4.03 -23.01 -0.11
CA GLN A 102 -4.73 -21.99 -0.87
C GLN A 102 -3.86 -20.75 -1.06
N LEU A 103 -3.46 -20.46 -2.30
CA LEU A 103 -2.69 -19.26 -2.61
C LEU A 103 -3.61 -18.05 -2.64
N ARG A 104 -3.16 -16.93 -2.08
CA ARG A 104 -3.87 -15.65 -2.20
C ARG A 104 -3.74 -15.07 -3.60
N GLN A 105 -4.65 -14.18 -3.96
CA GLN A 105 -4.50 -13.31 -5.12
C GLN A 105 -3.49 -12.19 -4.84
N CYS A 106 -2.95 -11.56 -5.89
CA CYS A 106 -2.16 -10.35 -5.75
C CYS A 106 -3.02 -9.22 -5.16
N ILE A 107 -2.40 -8.36 -4.36
CA ILE A 107 -3.07 -7.22 -3.72
C ILE A 107 -2.62 -5.90 -4.34
N LEU A 108 -3.28 -4.80 -3.96
CA LEU A 108 -2.85 -3.44 -4.34
C LEU A 108 -1.41 -3.22 -3.94
N GLY A 109 -0.63 -2.61 -4.83
CA GLY A 109 0.79 -2.39 -4.61
C GLY A 109 1.69 -3.59 -4.94
N GLU A 110 1.14 -4.64 -5.53
CA GLU A 110 1.94 -5.75 -6.05
C GLU A 110 1.90 -5.77 -7.58
N GLN A 111 2.99 -6.28 -8.16
CA GLN A 111 3.03 -6.69 -9.54
C GLN A 111 2.76 -8.19 -9.66
N PHE A 112 1.98 -8.56 -10.67
CA PHE A 112 1.83 -9.95 -11.11
C PHE A 112 2.95 -10.24 -12.12
N THR A 113 3.84 -11.17 -11.79
CA THR A 113 4.95 -11.53 -12.69
C THR A 113 4.54 -12.56 -13.74
N ALA A 114 5.27 -12.63 -14.86
CA ALA A 114 5.04 -13.64 -15.91
C ALA A 114 5.16 -15.10 -15.42
N VAL A 115 5.76 -15.34 -14.24
CA VAL A 115 5.90 -16.67 -13.63
C VAL A 115 4.85 -16.96 -12.55
N GLY A 116 3.82 -16.12 -12.41
CA GLY A 116 2.73 -16.34 -11.45
C GLY A 116 3.01 -15.86 -10.03
N LYS A 117 4.06 -15.08 -9.78
CA LYS A 117 4.33 -14.47 -8.46
C LYS A 117 3.60 -13.13 -8.30
N CYS A 118 3.17 -12.86 -7.08
CA CYS A 118 2.83 -11.52 -6.61
C CYS A 118 4.02 -10.93 -5.87
N LEU A 119 4.61 -9.86 -6.40
CA LEU A 119 5.75 -9.18 -5.78
C LEU A 119 5.36 -7.76 -5.40
N LYS A 120 5.61 -7.38 -4.15
CA LYS A 120 5.42 -5.99 -3.69
C LYS A 120 6.29 -5.05 -4.52
N CYS A 121 5.71 -3.93 -4.97
CA CYS A 121 6.47 -2.88 -5.63
C CYS A 121 7.56 -2.35 -4.70
N GLN A 122 8.78 -2.25 -5.22
CA GLN A 122 9.95 -1.78 -4.48
C GLN A 122 9.91 -0.26 -4.31
N ASP A 123 10.80 0.28 -3.48
CA ASP A 123 11.02 1.72 -3.35
C ASP A 123 11.21 2.38 -4.73
N ASN A 124 10.74 3.61 -4.89
CA ASN A 124 10.69 4.33 -6.19
C ASN A 124 9.75 3.71 -7.26
N SER A 125 8.91 2.75 -6.90
CA SER A 125 7.83 2.23 -7.75
C SER A 125 6.52 2.07 -6.98
N TYR A 126 5.40 1.94 -7.68
CA TYR A 126 4.10 1.75 -7.06
C TYR A 126 3.10 1.02 -7.96
N SER A 127 2.02 0.49 -7.39
CA SER A 127 0.84 0.04 -8.14
C SER A 127 -0.44 0.46 -7.42
N LEU A 128 -1.34 1.14 -8.14
CA LEU A 128 -2.66 1.55 -7.64
C LEU A 128 -3.79 0.63 -8.12
N ILE A 129 -3.45 -0.44 -8.85
CA ILE A 129 -4.41 -1.41 -9.37
C ILE A 129 -4.10 -2.80 -8.83
N LYS A 130 -5.14 -3.60 -8.62
CA LYS A 130 -4.98 -5.01 -8.29
C LYS A 130 -4.73 -5.76 -9.58
N MET A 131 -3.50 -6.22 -9.80
CA MET A 131 -3.15 -6.95 -11.02
C MET A 131 -3.73 -8.36 -10.96
N ILE A 132 -4.53 -8.72 -11.97
CA ILE A 132 -5.10 -10.06 -12.17
C ILE A 132 -4.40 -10.84 -13.29
N GLU A 133 -3.56 -10.14 -14.05
CA GLU A 133 -2.76 -10.64 -15.16
C GLU A 133 -1.35 -10.02 -15.08
N PRO A 134 -0.34 -10.57 -15.78
CA PRO A 134 1.03 -10.09 -15.71
C PRO A 134 1.15 -8.60 -16.02
N GLY A 135 1.86 -7.88 -15.14
CA GLY A 135 2.06 -6.45 -15.23
C GLY A 135 3.26 -6.01 -14.39
N PHE A 136 3.61 -4.74 -14.52
CA PHE A 136 4.77 -4.15 -13.84
C PHE A 136 4.35 -2.97 -12.99
N CYS A 137 5.05 -2.76 -11.89
CA CYS A 137 4.88 -1.55 -11.08
C CYS A 137 5.19 -0.29 -11.91
N GLU A 138 4.41 0.77 -11.72
CA GLU A 138 4.67 2.07 -12.32
C GLU A 138 5.90 2.73 -11.67
N LYS A 139 6.71 3.42 -12.48
CA LYS A 139 7.85 4.19 -11.99
C LYS A 139 7.36 5.44 -11.25
N CYS A 140 7.95 5.75 -10.10
CA CYS A 140 7.58 6.91 -9.31
C CYS A 140 7.90 8.24 -10.04
N PRO A 141 6.94 9.18 -10.14
CA PRO A 141 7.19 10.52 -10.69
C PRO A 141 7.90 11.41 -9.66
N THR A 142 9.20 11.23 -9.51
CA THR A 142 10.04 11.85 -8.47
C THR A 142 10.08 13.38 -8.48
N SER A 143 9.65 14.03 -9.56
CA SER A 143 9.54 15.50 -9.63
C SER A 143 8.39 16.08 -8.81
N LYS A 144 7.37 15.26 -8.51
CA LYS A 144 6.16 15.69 -7.80
C LYS A 144 5.67 14.73 -6.72
N ALA A 145 6.25 13.54 -6.62
CA ALA A 145 5.81 12.49 -5.70
C ALA A 145 6.98 11.75 -5.05
N LYS A 146 6.70 11.16 -3.90
CA LYS A 146 7.55 10.19 -3.20
C LYS A 146 6.79 8.87 -3.10
N CYS A 147 7.47 7.76 -3.41
CA CYS A 147 6.90 6.43 -3.37
C CYS A 147 7.69 5.54 -2.40
N LEU A 148 6.99 4.90 -1.46
CA LEU A 148 7.57 4.01 -0.43
C LEU A 148 7.40 2.52 -0.79
N GLY A 149 7.20 2.23 -2.08
CA GLY A 149 6.82 0.91 -2.56
C GLY A 149 5.35 0.57 -2.34
N GLY A 150 4.94 -0.63 -2.73
CA GLY A 150 3.55 -1.05 -2.62
C GLY A 150 2.58 -0.14 -3.38
N ALA A 151 1.51 0.28 -2.70
CA ALA A 151 0.55 1.28 -3.17
C ALA A 151 0.81 2.67 -2.56
N GLU A 152 1.92 2.83 -1.84
CA GLU A 152 2.26 4.01 -1.06
C GLU A 152 2.95 5.06 -1.94
N ILE A 153 2.14 5.94 -2.51
CA ILE A 153 2.56 7.11 -3.28
C ILE A 153 1.92 8.36 -2.69
N GLY A 154 2.73 9.38 -2.45
CA GLY A 154 2.23 10.66 -1.96
C GLY A 154 2.93 11.85 -2.61
N PRO A 155 2.30 13.03 -2.59
CA PRO A 155 2.87 14.22 -3.19
C PRO A 155 4.09 14.73 -2.41
N LEU A 156 5.01 15.39 -3.11
CA LEU A 156 6.07 16.19 -2.50
C LEU A 156 5.51 17.52 -1.98
N PRO A 157 6.25 18.23 -1.09
CA PRO A 157 5.88 19.58 -0.68
C PRO A 157 5.60 20.49 -1.90
N GLY A 158 4.54 21.29 -1.82
CA GLY A 158 4.04 22.13 -2.93
C GLY A 158 3.06 21.44 -3.88
N PHE A 159 2.81 20.14 -3.70
CA PHE A 159 1.85 19.36 -4.49
C PHE A 159 0.77 18.74 -3.60
N TRP A 160 -0.34 18.38 -4.24
CA TRP A 160 -1.46 17.70 -3.62
C TRP A 160 -1.98 16.61 -4.54
N ARG A 161 -2.41 15.49 -3.96
CA ARG A 161 -2.88 14.32 -4.71
C ARG A 161 -4.39 14.19 -4.58
N LYS A 162 -5.06 14.02 -5.72
CA LYS A 162 -6.53 14.02 -5.83
C LYS A 162 -7.22 12.98 -4.95
N SER A 163 -6.67 11.77 -4.89
CA SER A 163 -7.15 10.69 -4.03
C SER A 163 -6.05 9.63 -3.85
N ASN A 164 -6.21 8.75 -2.88
CA ASN A 164 -5.33 7.59 -2.68
C ASN A 164 -5.38 6.54 -3.82
N THR A 165 -6.39 6.60 -4.70
CA THR A 165 -6.57 5.70 -5.85
C THR A 165 -6.08 6.27 -7.18
N THR A 166 -5.81 7.57 -7.26
CA THR A 166 -5.44 8.24 -8.52
C THR A 166 -3.96 8.57 -8.55
N LYS A 167 -3.35 8.58 -9.74
CA LYS A 167 -1.99 9.11 -9.95
C LYS A 167 -1.94 10.61 -10.21
N SER A 168 -3.09 11.28 -10.12
CA SER A 168 -3.25 12.72 -10.34
C SER A 168 -2.68 13.49 -9.15
N ILE A 169 -1.50 14.04 -9.37
CA ILE A 169 -0.78 14.90 -8.44
C ILE A 169 -0.59 16.25 -9.12
N GLU A 170 -1.17 17.27 -8.51
CA GLU A 170 -1.27 18.62 -9.03
C GLU A 170 -0.52 19.61 -8.13
N LYS A 171 -0.03 20.69 -8.73
CA LYS A 171 0.65 21.76 -8.00
C LYS A 171 -0.38 22.61 -7.25
N CYS A 172 -0.08 22.96 -6.01
CA CYS A 172 -0.98 23.81 -5.22
C CYS A 172 -0.88 25.28 -5.65
N PHE A 173 -1.99 26.03 -5.50
CA PHE A 173 -2.02 27.46 -5.83
C PHE A 173 -1.03 28.27 -4.99
N TYR A 174 -1.00 28.00 -3.68
CA TYR A 174 0.05 28.47 -2.78
C TYR A 174 0.90 27.29 -2.34
N GLN A 175 2.07 27.11 -2.95
CA GLN A 175 2.92 25.94 -2.71
C GLN A 175 3.24 25.70 -1.23
N PRO A 176 3.57 26.72 -0.41
CA PRO A 176 3.84 26.51 1.02
C PRO A 176 2.65 25.98 1.83
N ALA A 177 1.41 26.08 1.32
CA ALA A 177 0.25 25.49 1.99
C ALA A 177 0.23 23.96 1.91
N CYS A 178 0.86 23.37 0.89
CA CYS A 178 0.90 21.92 0.71
C CYS A 178 2.19 21.36 1.27
N LEU A 179 2.09 20.67 2.41
CA LEU A 179 3.23 20.04 3.06
C LEU A 179 3.65 18.74 2.35
N GLY A 180 2.76 18.16 1.54
CA GLY A 180 2.97 16.88 0.90
C GLY A 180 2.77 15.71 1.87
N MET A 181 3.26 14.53 1.50
CA MET A 181 3.23 13.33 2.34
C MET A 181 4.42 13.35 3.32
N ILE A 182 4.15 13.74 4.57
CA ILE A 182 5.18 13.88 5.62
C ILE A 182 4.89 12.98 6.85
N PRO A 183 5.93 12.45 7.53
CA PRO A 183 5.76 11.75 8.80
C PRO A 183 5.24 12.66 9.92
N PRO A 184 4.57 12.13 10.96
CA PRO A 184 4.28 10.71 11.20
C PRO A 184 3.03 10.19 10.46
N ILE A 185 2.21 11.08 9.92
CA ILE A 185 0.90 10.72 9.35
C ILE A 185 1.05 10.01 8.00
N ASN A 186 2.00 10.46 7.15
CA ASN A 186 2.23 9.95 5.79
C ASN A 186 0.93 9.86 4.97
N ASN A 187 0.10 10.90 5.02
CA ASN A 187 -1.13 10.94 4.25
C ASN A 187 -0.85 10.90 2.74
N PRO A 188 -1.37 9.90 1.99
CA PRO A 188 -1.09 9.76 0.56
C PRO A 188 -1.67 10.90 -0.27
N MET A 189 -2.67 11.63 0.23
CA MET A 189 -3.24 12.82 -0.44
C MET A 189 -2.39 14.08 -0.24
N GLY A 190 -1.53 14.07 0.77
CA GLY A 190 -0.75 15.22 1.24
C GLY A 190 -1.45 15.98 2.37
N GLU A 191 -0.64 16.56 3.24
CA GLU A 191 -1.08 17.38 4.38
C GLU A 191 -1.10 18.87 4.03
N CYS A 192 -2.00 19.60 4.68
CA CYS A 192 -2.08 21.06 4.57
C CYS A 192 -1.39 21.76 5.74
N LEU A 193 -0.78 22.91 5.47
CA LEU A 193 -0.26 23.81 6.50
C LEU A 193 -1.41 24.30 7.38
N PHE A 194 -1.13 24.54 8.66
CA PHE A 194 -2.10 25.09 9.59
C PHE A 194 -2.73 26.40 9.06
N GLY A 195 -4.05 26.54 9.23
CA GLY A 195 -4.84 27.62 8.62
C GLY A 195 -5.38 27.31 7.22
N TYR A 196 -4.89 26.26 6.55
CA TYR A 196 -5.36 25.79 5.24
C TYR A 196 -6.10 24.45 5.35
N LYS A 197 -7.01 24.18 4.41
CA LYS A 197 -7.76 22.92 4.29
C LYS A 197 -8.27 22.71 2.86
N GLY A 198 -8.91 21.57 2.62
CA GLY A 198 -9.60 21.29 1.37
C GLY A 198 -8.68 20.85 0.23
N ILE A 199 -9.25 20.80 -0.98
CA ILE A 199 -8.56 20.39 -2.20
C ILE A 199 -7.44 21.39 -2.50
N LEU A 200 -6.24 20.88 -2.83
CA LEU A 200 -5.05 21.71 -3.08
C LEU A 200 -4.66 22.64 -1.91
N CYS A 201 -5.18 22.36 -0.71
CA CYS A 201 -5.07 23.26 0.44
C CYS A 201 -5.51 24.70 0.12
N ALA A 202 -6.52 24.86 -0.74
CA ALA A 202 -6.94 26.15 -1.27
C ALA A 202 -7.95 26.89 -0.38
N ASP A 203 -8.57 26.19 0.58
CA ASP A 203 -9.56 26.76 1.49
C ASP A 203 -8.92 27.16 2.82
N CYS A 204 -9.45 28.20 3.45
CA CYS A 204 -9.00 28.60 4.78
C CYS A 204 -9.81 27.92 5.86
N GLN A 205 -9.14 27.51 6.93
CA GLN A 205 -9.80 27.02 8.15
C GLN A 205 -10.64 28.13 8.80
N THR A 206 -11.54 27.72 9.70
CA THR A 206 -12.35 28.68 10.46
C THR A 206 -11.45 29.64 11.24
N GLY A 207 -11.72 30.94 11.16
CA GLY A 207 -10.88 31.97 11.76
C GLY A 207 -9.74 32.47 10.86
N TYR A 208 -9.66 31.98 9.62
CA TYR A 208 -8.74 32.47 8.59
C TYR A 208 -9.51 32.96 7.36
N SER A 209 -8.92 33.90 6.61
CA SER A 209 -9.44 34.41 5.34
C SER A 209 -8.35 34.45 4.29
N ARG A 210 -8.73 34.20 3.03
CA ARG A 210 -7.82 34.09 1.89
C ARG A 210 -7.57 35.45 1.27
N ASP A 211 -6.31 35.78 1.00
CA ASP A 211 -5.94 36.95 0.22
C ASP A 211 -5.82 36.64 -1.30
N MET A 212 -5.47 37.67 -2.09
CA MET A 212 -5.34 37.54 -3.55
C MET A 212 -4.24 36.56 -3.99
N ASN A 213 -3.27 36.27 -3.12
CA ASN A 213 -2.15 35.37 -3.39
C ASN A 213 -2.39 33.95 -2.84
N PHE A 214 -3.66 33.61 -2.56
CA PHE A 214 -4.08 32.35 -1.95
C PHE A 214 -3.52 32.12 -0.55
N GLN A 215 -3.05 33.16 0.16
CA GLN A 215 -2.57 33.01 1.52
C GLN A 215 -3.73 33.10 2.51
N CYS A 216 -3.85 32.12 3.39
CA CYS A 216 -4.76 32.17 4.52
C CYS A 216 -4.13 32.96 5.65
N LYS A 217 -4.74 34.10 6.00
CA LYS A 217 -4.35 34.95 7.14
C LYS A 217 -5.39 34.89 8.23
N GLN A 218 -4.95 34.92 9.48
CA GLN A 218 -5.85 34.88 10.62
C GLN A 218 -6.76 36.13 10.60
N CYS A 219 -8.06 35.90 10.77
CA CYS A 219 -9.02 36.97 10.92
C CYS A 219 -8.71 37.77 12.19
N PRO A 220 -8.72 39.12 12.14
CA PRO A 220 -8.59 39.93 13.34
C PRO A 220 -9.64 39.53 14.38
N SER A 221 -9.30 39.66 15.66
CA SER A 221 -10.29 39.50 16.72
C SER A 221 -11.44 40.50 16.55
N TYR A 222 -12.61 40.14 17.05
CA TYR A 222 -13.81 40.98 16.99
C TYR A 222 -13.52 42.41 17.44
N TRP A 223 -12.79 42.58 18.55
CA TRP A 223 -12.42 43.89 19.09
C TRP A 223 -11.57 44.71 18.14
N ILE A 224 -10.53 44.12 17.54
CA ILE A 224 -9.66 44.81 16.59
C ILE A 224 -10.46 45.20 15.34
N ASN A 225 -11.33 44.33 14.86
CA ASN A 225 -12.16 44.63 13.71
C ASN A 225 -13.17 45.76 13.99
N SER A 226 -13.84 45.73 15.15
CA SER A 226 -14.77 46.76 15.58
C SER A 226 -14.10 48.12 15.71
N VAL A 227 -12.94 48.20 16.38
CA VAL A 227 -12.15 49.44 16.49
C VAL A 227 -11.72 49.93 15.10
N ARG A 228 -11.28 49.03 14.21
CA ARG A 228 -10.89 49.38 12.84
C ARG A 228 -12.06 49.98 12.06
N LEU A 229 -13.25 49.37 12.11
CA LEU A 229 -14.44 49.87 11.42
C LEU A 229 -14.90 51.23 11.98
N ILE A 230 -14.91 51.40 13.31
CA ILE A 230 -15.26 52.68 13.95
C ILE A 230 -14.25 53.76 13.54
N SER A 231 -12.95 53.45 13.51
CA SER A 231 -11.92 54.42 13.12
C SER A 231 -12.08 54.89 11.66
N ILE A 232 -12.41 53.97 10.74
CA ILE A 232 -12.69 54.30 9.34
C ILE A 232 -13.95 55.18 9.23
N LEU A 233 -15.02 54.83 9.95
CA LEU A 233 -16.27 55.60 9.94
C LEU A 233 -16.05 57.04 10.44
N VAL A 234 -15.35 57.20 11.58
CA VAL A 234 -15.03 58.53 12.13
C VAL A 234 -14.14 59.30 11.17
N GLY A 235 -13.13 58.67 10.58
CA GLY A 235 -12.25 59.29 9.58
C GLY A 235 -13.01 59.82 8.36
N VAL A 236 -13.97 59.04 7.83
CA VAL A 236 -14.83 59.46 6.72
C VAL A 236 -15.72 60.64 7.12
N ILE A 237 -16.32 60.63 8.32
CA ILE A 237 -17.14 61.75 8.82
C ILE A 237 -16.31 63.03 8.91
N VAL A 238 -15.10 62.95 9.50
CA VAL A 238 -14.20 64.11 9.61
C VAL A 238 -13.82 64.64 8.23
N LEU A 239 -13.46 63.76 7.29
CA LEU A 239 -13.12 64.13 5.92
C LEU A 239 -14.29 64.87 5.24
N VAL A 240 -15.52 64.35 5.36
CA VAL A 240 -16.73 64.99 4.81
C VAL A 240 -16.95 66.36 5.45
N VAL A 241 -16.82 66.51 6.77
CA VAL A 241 -16.97 67.80 7.46
C VAL A 241 -15.92 68.81 6.98
N LEU A 242 -14.67 68.38 6.82
CA LEU A 242 -13.60 69.24 6.29
C LEU A 242 -13.87 69.66 4.85
N MET A 243 -14.31 68.74 3.99
CA MET A 243 -14.70 69.06 2.61
C MET A 243 -15.86 70.06 2.57
N VAL A 244 -16.92 69.84 3.35
CA VAL A 244 -18.06 70.78 3.43
C VAL A 244 -17.61 72.16 3.91
N ARG A 245 -16.78 72.23 4.96
CA ARG A 245 -16.23 73.49 5.46
C ARG A 245 -15.36 74.19 4.41
N SER A 246 -14.51 73.45 3.72
CA SER A 246 -13.67 73.99 2.64
C SER A 246 -14.51 74.57 1.51
N THR A 247 -15.58 73.86 1.10
CA THR A 247 -16.51 74.33 0.05
C THR A 247 -17.28 75.57 0.50
N LEU A 248 -17.80 75.59 1.72
CA LEU A 248 -18.53 76.74 2.27
C LEU A 248 -17.63 77.97 2.41
N ASN A 249 -16.39 77.81 2.89
CA ASN A 249 -15.43 78.91 2.99
C ASN A 249 -15.00 79.43 1.61
N GLY A 250 -14.79 78.54 0.63
CA GLY A 250 -14.49 78.93 -0.74
C GLY A 250 -15.62 79.73 -1.40
N ALA A 251 -16.88 79.39 -1.14
CA ALA A 251 -18.04 80.17 -1.63
C ALA A 251 -18.19 81.52 -0.93
N LYS A 252 -17.74 81.63 0.34
CA LYS A 252 -17.79 82.87 1.11
C LYS A 252 -16.77 83.91 0.62
N ASP A 253 -15.61 83.48 0.12
CA ASP A 253 -14.59 84.39 -0.41
C ASP A 253 -14.98 85.01 -1.76
N THR A 254 -15.86 84.37 -2.55
CA THR A 254 -16.36 84.94 -3.81
C THR A 254 -17.44 86.02 -3.66
N SER A 255 -17.98 86.28 -2.47
CA SER A 255 -19.01 87.30 -2.26
C SER A 255 -18.48 88.68 -1.81
N ASN A 256 -17.17 88.89 -1.83
CA ASN A 256 -16.52 90.15 -1.40
C ASN A 256 -15.74 90.86 -2.54
N HIS A 257 -16.12 90.64 -3.80
CA HIS A 257 -15.71 91.47 -4.94
C HIS A 257 -16.93 92.07 -5.63
#